data_AF-A0A1X0ATU1-F1
#
_entry.id   AF-A0A1X0ATU1-F1
#
_cell.length_a   1.000
_cell.length_b   1.000
_cell.length_c   1.000
_cell.angle_alpha   90.00
_cell.angle_beta   90.00
_cell.angle_gamma   90.00
#
_symmetry.space_group_name_H-M   'P 1'
#
loop_
_entity.id
_entity.type
_entity.pdbx_description
1 polymer ?
#
loop_
_entity_poly.entity_id
_entity_poly.type
_entity_poly.pdbx_seq_one_letter_code
_entity_poly.pdbx_strand_id
1 'polypeptide(L)'
;MIRELLVTAAVAAAAVAAAPGAAADNTNMYFDQPGHYATDVPGMSYEAYNGAPCFSWETNVFGRGPGGEAMQCRWIPNQWPPVDTGFWTYAYPLQGVQQIGSPCPGPQTAAQAPDGRPLLCLGAQGWQPGVLTGDGFFPQ
;
A
#
# COMPACT_ATOMS: atom_id res chain seq x y z
N MET A 1 -55.87 26.02 7.54
CA MET A 1 -55.35 24.64 7.45
C MET A 1 -54.39 24.43 6.28
N ILE A 2 -54.70 24.86 5.03
CA ILE A 2 -53.82 24.68 3.85
C ILE A 2 -52.47 25.42 3.95
N ARG A 3 -52.45 26.62 4.58
CA ARG A 3 -51.21 27.41 4.76
C ARG A 3 -50.18 26.75 5.67
N GLU A 4 -50.60 26.01 6.69
CA GLU A 4 -49.66 25.38 7.63
C GLU A 4 -49.01 24.14 7.03
N LEU A 5 -49.73 23.40 6.20
CA LEU A 5 -49.22 22.24 5.45
C LEU A 5 -48.13 22.62 4.44
N LEU A 6 -48.23 23.81 3.83
CA LEU A 6 -47.21 24.27 2.87
C LEU A 6 -45.91 24.70 3.57
N VAL A 7 -46.01 25.28 4.76
CA VAL A 7 -44.83 25.71 5.54
C VAL A 7 -44.06 24.50 6.07
N THR A 8 -44.76 23.47 6.57
CA THR A 8 -44.10 22.25 7.08
C THR A 8 -43.42 21.46 5.98
N ALA A 9 -44.03 21.37 4.79
CA ALA A 9 -43.44 20.69 3.63
C ALA A 9 -42.15 21.39 3.14
N ALA A 10 -42.13 22.73 3.11
CA ALA A 10 -40.97 23.49 2.67
C ALA A 10 -39.76 23.34 3.61
N VAL A 11 -40.00 23.32 4.93
CA VAL A 11 -38.93 23.12 5.92
C VAL A 11 -38.35 21.71 5.84
N ALA A 12 -39.20 20.69 5.61
CA ALA A 12 -38.73 19.32 5.45
C ALA A 12 -37.88 19.14 4.17
N ALA A 13 -38.28 19.74 3.05
CA ALA A 13 -37.52 19.67 1.80
C ALA A 13 -36.15 20.39 1.89
N ALA A 14 -36.10 21.54 2.57
CA ALA A 14 -34.85 22.27 2.80
C ALA A 14 -33.87 21.47 3.69
N ALA A 15 -34.38 20.75 4.70
CA ALA A 15 -33.56 19.90 5.56
C ALA A 15 -32.95 18.70 4.80
N VAL A 16 -33.67 18.12 3.84
CA VAL A 16 -33.16 17.01 3.01
C VAL A 16 -32.13 17.51 1.97
N ALA A 17 -32.34 18.69 1.40
CA ALA A 17 -31.40 19.28 0.43
C ALA A 17 -30.09 19.77 1.06
N ALA A 18 -30.11 20.13 2.35
CA ALA A 18 -28.93 20.56 3.10
C ALA A 18 -28.20 19.41 3.80
N ALA A 19 -28.70 18.18 3.71
CA ALA A 19 -28.01 17.02 4.26
C ALA A 19 -26.73 16.76 3.44
N PRO A 20 -25.55 16.64 4.08
CA PRO A 20 -24.36 16.20 3.38
C PRO A 20 -24.64 14.84 2.73
N GLY A 21 -24.39 14.74 1.43
CA GLY A 21 -24.51 13.46 0.73
C GLY A 21 -23.56 12.46 1.38
N ALA A 22 -24.10 11.37 1.92
CA ALA A 22 -23.30 10.23 2.33
C ALA A 22 -22.69 9.62 1.06
N ALA A 23 -21.48 10.04 0.72
CA ALA A 23 -20.67 9.35 -0.26
C ALA A 23 -20.35 7.97 0.32
N ALA A 24 -20.45 6.92 -0.51
CA ALA A 24 -19.99 5.61 -0.12
C ALA A 24 -18.50 5.72 0.26
N ASP A 25 -18.17 5.24 1.45
CA ASP A 25 -16.78 5.11 1.84
C ASP A 25 -16.15 4.00 1.00
N ASN A 26 -15.14 4.36 0.21
CA ASN A 26 -14.47 3.46 -0.73
C ASN A 26 -13.49 2.50 -0.01
N THR A 27 -13.46 2.51 1.32
CA THR A 27 -12.54 1.74 2.17
C THR A 27 -12.67 0.22 2.07
N ASN A 28 -13.68 -0.31 1.38
CA ASN A 28 -13.92 -1.76 1.24
C ASN A 28 -14.07 -2.21 -0.22
N MET A 29 -13.35 -1.56 -1.14
CA MET A 29 -13.25 -2.04 -2.52
C MET A 29 -12.36 -3.28 -2.60
N TYR A 30 -12.73 -4.23 -3.47
CA TYR A 30 -11.95 -5.45 -3.68
C TYR A 30 -10.52 -5.19 -4.18
N PHE A 31 -10.31 -4.07 -4.88
CA PHE A 31 -9.01 -3.53 -5.23
C PHE A 31 -8.87 -2.16 -4.58
N ASP A 32 -7.68 -1.89 -4.04
CA ASP A 32 -7.39 -0.61 -3.42
C ASP A 32 -7.12 0.49 -4.48
N GLN A 33 -7.04 1.75 -4.06
CA GLN A 33 -6.91 2.90 -4.97
C GLN A 33 -5.56 3.63 -4.81
N PRO A 34 -4.98 4.15 -5.90
CA PRO A 34 -3.79 4.99 -5.83
C PRO A 34 -3.93 6.22 -4.94
N GLY A 35 -2.96 6.42 -4.05
CA GLY A 35 -2.87 7.60 -3.19
C GLY A 35 -3.78 7.54 -1.97
N HIS A 36 -4.36 6.38 -1.68
CA HIS A 36 -5.18 6.17 -0.48
C HIS A 36 -4.31 6.20 0.79
N TYR A 37 -3.06 5.75 0.72
CA TYR A 37 -2.14 5.76 1.87
C TYR A 37 -0.99 6.74 1.66
N ALA A 38 -0.66 7.49 2.71
CA ALA A 38 0.49 8.41 2.71
C ALA A 38 1.85 7.69 2.49
N THR A 39 1.87 6.37 2.65
CA THR A 39 3.06 5.52 2.46
C THR A 39 3.11 4.85 1.09
N ASP A 40 2.18 5.18 0.19
CA ASP A 40 2.22 4.70 -1.19
C ASP A 40 3.48 5.22 -1.90
N VAL A 41 4.01 4.37 -2.78
CA VAL A 41 5.26 4.62 -3.50
C VAL A 41 5.02 4.64 -5.02
N PRO A 42 5.88 5.32 -5.79
CA PRO A 42 5.82 5.25 -7.25
C PRO A 42 5.90 3.80 -7.75
N GLY A 43 5.06 3.46 -8.72
CA GLY A 43 5.03 2.11 -9.32
C GLY A 43 4.33 1.04 -8.46
N MET A 44 3.65 1.43 -7.38
CA MET A 44 2.92 0.50 -6.52
C MET A 44 1.75 -0.17 -7.26
N SER A 45 1.60 -1.50 -7.09
CA SER A 45 0.46 -2.26 -7.60
C SER A 45 -0.70 -2.24 -6.61
N TYR A 46 -1.94 -2.00 -7.05
CA TYR A 46 -3.13 -2.05 -6.18
C TYR A 46 -3.97 -3.32 -6.38
N GLU A 47 -3.43 -4.28 -7.12
CA GLU A 47 -4.01 -5.59 -7.39
C GLU A 47 -3.18 -6.70 -6.72
N ALA A 48 -2.39 -6.37 -5.70
CA ALA A 48 -1.54 -7.36 -5.03
C ALA A 48 -2.43 -8.31 -4.23
N TYR A 49 -2.19 -9.62 -4.36
CA TYR A 49 -2.92 -10.64 -3.62
C TYR A 49 -1.94 -11.64 -3.04
N ASN A 50 -2.04 -11.95 -1.75
CA ASN A 50 -1.08 -12.83 -1.09
C ASN A 50 -0.98 -14.19 -1.80
N GLY A 51 0.24 -14.57 -2.21
CA GLY A 51 0.52 -15.79 -2.96
C GLY A 51 0.18 -15.73 -4.46
N ALA A 52 -0.36 -14.64 -4.98
CA ALA A 52 -0.51 -14.45 -6.42
C ALA A 52 0.85 -14.20 -7.09
N PRO A 53 1.00 -14.60 -8.37
CA PRO A 53 2.21 -14.34 -9.13
C PRO A 53 2.41 -12.84 -9.37
N CYS A 54 3.68 -12.42 -9.45
CA CYS A 54 4.08 -11.05 -9.74
C CYS A 54 5.37 -11.01 -10.56
N PHE A 55 5.62 -9.92 -11.28
CA PHE A 55 6.72 -9.81 -12.26
C PHE A 55 7.72 -8.68 -11.98
N SER A 56 7.54 -7.94 -10.87
CA SER A 56 8.39 -6.80 -10.51
C SER A 56 8.97 -7.00 -9.12
N TRP A 57 10.08 -7.74 -9.00
CA TRP A 57 10.70 -8.10 -7.71
C TRP A 57 12.09 -7.48 -7.50
N GLU A 58 12.61 -6.70 -8.45
CA GLU A 58 13.90 -5.98 -8.34
C GLU A 58 13.69 -4.49 -8.01
N THR A 59 12.72 -3.86 -8.67
CA THR A 59 12.36 -2.44 -8.50
C THR A 59 10.84 -2.27 -8.46
N ASN A 60 10.35 -1.23 -7.81
CA ASN A 60 8.92 -0.92 -7.64
C ASN A 60 8.14 -2.15 -7.17
N VAL A 61 8.67 -2.77 -6.12
CA VAL A 61 8.27 -4.12 -5.69
C VAL A 61 7.08 -4.11 -4.75
N PHE A 62 6.57 -2.94 -4.38
CA PHE A 62 5.51 -2.81 -3.39
C PHE A 62 4.12 -2.80 -4.03
N GLY A 63 3.14 -3.24 -3.26
CA GLY A 63 1.73 -3.23 -3.66
C GLY A 63 0.79 -3.12 -2.47
N ARG A 64 -0.50 -2.98 -2.75
CA ARG A 64 -1.61 -2.97 -1.80
C ARG A 64 -2.49 -4.19 -2.01
N GLY A 65 -2.78 -4.87 -0.91
CA GLY A 65 -3.78 -5.93 -0.82
C GLY A 65 -5.21 -5.41 -0.98
N PRO A 66 -6.21 -6.30 -1.10
CA PRO A 66 -7.62 -5.93 -1.09
C PRO A 66 -8.05 -5.11 0.15
N GLY A 67 -7.41 -5.31 1.31
CA GLY A 67 -7.63 -4.52 2.52
C GLY A 67 -6.67 -3.35 2.69
N GLY A 68 -5.87 -3.03 1.66
CA GLY A 68 -4.82 -2.01 1.69
C GLY A 68 -3.56 -2.41 2.45
N GLU A 69 -3.41 -3.70 2.76
CA GLU A 69 -2.21 -4.22 3.40
C GLU A 69 -0.99 -3.93 2.51
N ALA A 70 0.12 -3.51 3.11
CA ALA A 70 1.36 -3.36 2.37
C ALA A 70 1.86 -4.75 1.96
N MET A 71 2.10 -4.93 0.67
CA MET A 71 2.57 -6.15 0.05
C MET A 71 3.90 -5.90 -0.66
N GLN A 72 4.70 -6.95 -0.81
CA GLN A 72 5.95 -6.94 -1.56
C GLN A 72 6.01 -8.14 -2.50
N CYS A 73 6.32 -7.88 -3.77
CA CYS A 73 6.62 -8.88 -4.76
C CYS A 73 8.04 -9.40 -4.52
N ARG A 74 8.17 -10.69 -4.24
CA ARG A 74 9.45 -11.32 -3.93
C ARG A 74 9.69 -12.51 -4.84
N TRP A 75 10.90 -12.59 -5.39
CA TRP A 75 11.38 -13.84 -5.97
C TRP A 75 11.73 -14.82 -4.85
N ILE A 76 11.20 -16.04 -4.94
CA ILE A 76 11.53 -17.12 -4.01
C ILE A 76 12.37 -18.13 -4.80
N PRO A 77 13.64 -18.38 -4.41
CA PRO A 77 14.48 -19.33 -5.11
C PRO A 77 14.02 -20.78 -4.85
N ASN A 78 14.34 -21.68 -5.78
CA ASN A 78 14.12 -23.14 -5.66
C ASN A 78 12.65 -23.56 -5.47
N GLN A 79 11.71 -22.84 -6.08
CA GLN A 79 10.28 -23.19 -6.06
C GLN A 79 10.01 -24.47 -6.88
N TRP A 80 9.11 -25.33 -6.39
CA TRP A 80 8.64 -26.53 -7.08
C TRP A 80 7.11 -26.57 -7.13
N PRO A 81 6.48 -26.80 -8.30
CA PRO A 81 7.10 -26.88 -9.63
C PRO A 81 7.82 -25.58 -10.03
N PRO A 82 8.76 -25.62 -10.99
CA PRO A 82 9.45 -24.42 -11.44
C PRO A 82 8.47 -23.38 -11.95
N VAL A 83 8.67 -22.13 -11.52
CA VAL A 83 7.88 -20.97 -11.93
C VAL A 83 8.84 -19.83 -12.25
N ASP A 84 8.50 -19.02 -13.25
CA ASP A 84 9.28 -17.84 -13.68
C ASP A 84 8.67 -16.53 -13.15
N THR A 85 7.92 -16.62 -12.05
CA THR A 85 7.26 -15.48 -11.40
C THR A 85 7.73 -15.31 -9.96
N GLY A 86 7.73 -14.07 -9.46
CA GLY A 86 7.73 -13.80 -8.03
C GLY A 86 6.35 -14.06 -7.43
N PHE A 87 6.25 -13.88 -6.12
CA PHE A 87 4.99 -13.97 -5.38
C PHE A 87 4.79 -12.74 -4.51
N TRP A 88 3.55 -12.26 -4.48
CA TRP A 88 3.14 -11.24 -3.52
C TRP A 88 3.10 -11.82 -2.11
N THR A 89 3.76 -11.15 -1.18
CA THR A 89 3.80 -11.50 0.25
C THR A 89 3.55 -10.26 1.09
N TYR A 90 3.12 -10.42 2.34
CA TYR A 90 2.98 -9.28 3.24
C TYR A 90 4.34 -8.59 3.46
N ALA A 91 4.36 -7.28 3.26
CA ALA A 91 5.51 -6.46 3.56
C ALA A 91 5.53 -6.08 5.05
N TYR A 92 6.71 -5.72 5.55
CA TYR A 92 6.80 -4.93 6.77
C TYR A 92 6.12 -3.56 6.58
N PRO A 93 5.79 -2.85 7.67
CA PRO A 93 5.21 -1.51 7.60
C PRO A 93 6.00 -0.58 6.67
N LEU A 94 5.37 -0.22 5.56
CA LEU A 94 5.95 0.60 4.50
C LEU A 94 6.05 2.06 4.94
N GLN A 95 7.23 2.65 4.79
CA GLN A 95 7.55 4.04 5.18
C GLN A 95 7.59 5.00 3.98
N GLY A 96 6.99 4.60 2.86
CA GLY A 96 7.00 5.35 1.61
C GLY A 96 8.38 5.40 0.96
N VAL A 97 8.65 6.49 0.25
CA VAL A 97 9.94 6.74 -0.40
C VAL A 97 10.92 7.31 0.62
N GLN A 98 12.12 6.73 0.70
CA GLN A 98 13.19 7.12 1.64
C GLN A 98 14.53 7.22 0.93
N GLN A 99 15.42 8.07 1.44
CA GLN A 99 16.77 8.24 0.89
C GLN A 99 17.70 7.14 1.39
N ILE A 100 18.57 6.62 0.53
CA ILE A 100 19.60 5.65 0.92
C ILE A 100 20.52 6.30 1.95
N GLY A 101 20.75 5.60 3.06
CA GLY A 101 21.56 6.05 4.19
C GLY A 101 20.87 6.98 5.17
N SER A 102 19.63 7.43 4.91
CA SER A 102 18.91 8.26 5.89
C SER A 102 18.47 7.44 7.11
N PRO A 103 18.30 8.07 8.28
CA PRO A 103 17.83 7.37 9.47
C PRO A 103 16.49 6.66 9.23
N CYS A 104 16.32 5.51 9.86
CA CYS A 104 15.12 4.68 9.74
C CYS A 104 14.52 4.37 11.13
N PRO A 105 13.20 4.10 11.22
CA PRO A 105 12.51 3.96 12.51
C PRO A 105 12.97 2.77 13.35
N GLY A 106 13.51 1.73 12.70
CA GLY A 106 13.94 0.51 13.36
C GLY A 106 13.86 -0.72 12.44
N PRO A 107 14.33 -1.88 12.91
CA PRO A 107 14.23 -3.13 12.15
C PRO A 107 12.77 -3.48 11.85
N GLN A 108 12.54 -4.38 10.90
CA GLN A 108 11.19 -4.79 10.47
C GLN A 108 10.34 -3.63 9.95
N THR A 109 10.97 -2.71 9.23
CA THR A 109 10.32 -1.67 8.43
C THR A 109 10.79 -1.77 6.99
N ALA A 110 9.95 -1.35 6.05
CA ALA A 110 10.24 -1.36 4.61
C ALA A 110 10.12 0.05 4.05
N ALA A 111 10.90 0.36 3.01
CA ALA A 111 10.77 1.60 2.24
C ALA A 111 11.18 1.36 0.79
N GLN A 112 10.93 2.35 -0.08
CA GLN A 112 11.41 2.36 -1.46
C GLN A 112 12.42 3.49 -1.65
N ALA A 113 13.52 3.24 -2.35
CA ALA A 113 14.43 4.29 -2.78
C ALA A 113 13.79 5.15 -3.90
N PRO A 114 14.29 6.38 -4.15
CA PRO A 114 13.79 7.19 -5.27
C PRO A 114 13.94 6.53 -6.64
N ASP A 115 14.88 5.59 -6.77
CA ASP A 115 15.13 4.80 -7.97
C ASP A 115 14.29 3.50 -8.06
N GLY A 116 13.40 3.27 -7.09
CA GLY A 116 12.48 2.13 -7.07
C GLY A 116 13.01 0.89 -6.33
N ARG A 117 14.27 0.85 -5.88
CA ARG A 117 14.78 -0.32 -5.15
C ARG A 117 14.15 -0.47 -3.76
N PRO A 118 13.86 -1.69 -3.29
CA PRO A 118 13.42 -1.91 -1.92
C PRO A 118 14.53 -1.61 -0.91
N LEU A 119 14.16 -1.02 0.21
CA LEU A 119 15.06 -0.63 1.30
C LEU A 119 14.73 -1.40 2.57
N LEU A 120 15.79 -1.78 3.28
CA LEU A 120 15.76 -2.35 4.62
C LEU A 120 16.43 -1.39 5.61
N CYS A 121 15.90 -1.33 6.83
CA CYS A 121 16.50 -0.55 7.90
C CYS A 121 17.62 -1.35 8.59
N LEU A 122 18.88 -0.90 8.41
CA LEU A 122 20.07 -1.55 8.99
C LEU A 122 20.67 -0.73 10.15
N GLY A 123 19.84 -0.37 11.12
CA GLY A 123 20.27 0.32 12.34
C GLY A 123 21.03 1.61 12.03
N ALA A 124 22.28 1.70 12.47
CA ALA A 124 23.12 2.89 12.28
C ALA A 124 23.44 3.21 10.81
N GLN A 125 23.34 2.22 9.91
CA GLN A 125 23.52 2.44 8.47
C GLN A 125 22.29 3.08 7.81
N GLY A 126 21.17 3.20 8.53
CA GLY A 126 19.93 3.74 7.99
C GLY A 126 19.30 2.82 6.96
N TRP A 127 18.58 3.43 6.01
CA TRP A 127 17.99 2.70 4.88
C TRP A 127 19.04 2.22 3.90
N GLN A 128 19.05 0.92 3.59
CA GLN A 128 20.00 0.32 2.66
C GLN A 128 19.28 -0.55 1.63
N PRO A 129 19.64 -0.47 0.33
CA PRO A 129 19.07 -1.33 -0.69
C PRO A 129 19.67 -2.72 -0.60
N GLY A 130 18.80 -3.72 -0.60
CA GLY A 130 19.23 -5.11 -0.55
C GLY A 130 18.22 -6.04 0.09
N VAL A 131 18.67 -7.25 0.34
CA VAL A 131 17.86 -8.34 0.90
C VAL A 131 18.53 -8.88 2.15
N LEU A 132 17.72 -9.13 3.18
CA LEU A 132 18.15 -9.86 4.37
C LEU A 132 17.68 -11.32 4.25
N THR A 133 18.61 -12.26 4.39
CA THR A 133 18.35 -13.71 4.42
C THR A 133 18.86 -14.30 5.74
N GLY A 134 18.72 -15.62 5.92
CA GLY A 134 19.33 -16.33 7.04
C GLY A 134 20.86 -16.21 7.07
N ASP A 135 21.50 -15.99 5.91
CA ASP A 135 22.96 -15.87 5.78
C ASP A 135 23.46 -14.42 5.95
N GLY A 136 22.54 -13.48 6.21
CA GLY A 136 22.87 -12.06 6.42
C GLY A 136 22.31 -11.14 5.34
N PHE A 137 22.87 -9.92 5.28
CA PHE A 137 22.45 -8.87 4.36
C PHE A 137 23.25 -8.92 3.06
N PHE A 138 22.55 -8.83 1.93
CA PHE A 138 23.09 -8.81 0.58
C PHE A 138 22.71 -7.49 -0.10
N PRO A 139 23.66 -6.56 -0.31
CA PRO A 139 23.41 -5.28 -0.98
C PRO A 139 22.96 -5.46 -2.44
N GLN A 140 22.12 -4.55 -2.94
CA GLN A 140 21.65 -4.50 -4.34
C GLN A 140 21.73 -3.10 -4.95
#